data_AF-A0A484X8V6-F1
#
_entry.id   AF-A0A484X8V6-F1
#
_cell.length_a   1.000
_cell.length_b   1.000
_cell.length_c   1.000
_cell.angle_alpha   90.00
_cell.angle_beta   90.00
_cell.angle_gamma   90.00
#
_symmetry.space_group_name_H-M   'P 1'
#
loop_
_entity.id
_entity.type
_entity.pdbx_description
1 polymer ?
#
loop_
_entity_poly.entity_id
_entity_poly.type
_entity_poly.pdbx_seq_one_letter_code
_entity_poly.pdbx_strand_id
1 'polypeptide(L)'
;MRTVKVFEEAWPLHTPFVIARGSRSEARVVVVELEEEGIKGTGECTPYPRYGESDASVMAQIMSVVPQLEKGLTREELQKILPAGAARNALDCALWDLAARKQQQSLADLIGITLPETVTTAQTIVIGTPDQMANSASTLWQAGAKLLKVKLDNHLISERMVAIRTAVPMRR
;
A
#
# COMPACT_ATOMS: atom_id res chain seq x y z
N MET A 1 11.45 26.21 8.88
CA MET A 1 9.98 26.04 8.86
C MET A 1 9.69 24.89 7.93
N ARG A 2 8.83 23.95 8.34
CA ARG A 2 8.45 22.80 7.51
C ARG A 2 7.30 23.22 6.60
N THR A 3 7.33 22.83 5.33
CA THR A 3 6.19 22.97 4.42
C THR A 3 5.52 21.61 4.24
N VAL A 4 4.20 21.62 4.03
CA VAL A 4 3.38 20.41 3.85
C VAL A 4 2.59 20.51 2.55
N LYS A 5 2.69 19.50 1.70
CA LYS A 5 1.84 19.33 0.52
C LYS A 5 1.05 18.03 0.65
N VAL A 6 -0.22 18.09 0.28
CA VAL A 6 -1.12 16.95 0.30
C VAL A 6 -1.90 16.94 -1.00
N PHE A 7 -1.87 15.82 -1.72
CA PHE A 7 -2.56 15.69 -2.99
C PHE A 7 -2.94 14.24 -3.27
N GLU A 8 -3.89 14.07 -4.19
CA GLU A 8 -4.33 12.76 -4.66
C GLU A 8 -3.52 12.37 -5.90
N GLU A 9 -3.21 11.08 -6.01
CA GLU A 9 -2.64 10.47 -7.21
C GLU A 9 -3.49 9.25 -7.60
N ALA A 10 -3.63 9.03 -8.90
CA ALA A 10 -4.38 7.89 -9.45
C ALA A 10 -3.55 7.17 -10.51
N TRP A 11 -3.23 5.91 -10.24
CA TRP A 11 -2.37 5.10 -11.09
C TRP A 11 -3.19 4.03 -11.81
N PRO A 12 -3.25 4.00 -13.14
CA PRO A 12 -3.97 2.96 -13.87
C PRO A 12 -3.32 1.60 -13.61
N LEU A 13 -4.15 0.58 -13.34
CA LEU A 13 -3.70 -0.79 -13.20
C LEU A 13 -3.61 -1.44 -14.58
N HIS A 14 -2.52 -2.17 -14.82
CA HIS A 14 -2.36 -2.98 -16.04
C HIS A 14 -3.55 -3.92 -16.28
N THR A 15 -4.15 -4.44 -15.20
CA THR A 15 -5.35 -5.28 -15.25
C THR A 15 -6.26 -4.94 -14.09
N PRO A 16 -7.59 -4.86 -14.27
CA PRO A 16 -8.52 -4.60 -13.19
C PRO A 16 -8.33 -5.59 -12.03
N PHE A 17 -8.25 -5.04 -10.82
CA PHE A 17 -8.07 -5.82 -9.61
C PHE A 17 -9.43 -6.19 -9.01
N VAL A 18 -9.86 -7.41 -9.26
CA VAL A 18 -11.18 -7.92 -8.87
C VAL A 18 -11.11 -8.74 -7.58
N ILE A 19 -11.91 -8.36 -6.60
CA ILE A 19 -12.12 -9.08 -5.34
C ILE A 19 -13.62 -9.19 -5.04
N ALA A 20 -13.99 -9.99 -4.04
CA ALA A 20 -15.40 -10.22 -3.68
C ALA A 20 -16.21 -8.95 -3.35
N ARG A 21 -15.53 -7.85 -3.00
CA ARG A 21 -16.16 -6.56 -2.66
C ARG A 21 -16.20 -5.56 -3.82
N GLY A 22 -15.69 -5.92 -5.00
CA GLY A 22 -15.68 -5.04 -6.16
C GLY A 22 -14.41 -5.15 -6.99
N SER A 23 -14.39 -4.36 -8.05
CA SER A 23 -13.26 -4.23 -8.97
C SER A 23 -12.71 -2.82 -8.91
N ARG A 24 -11.40 -2.67 -9.08
CA ARG A 24 -10.74 -1.37 -9.29
C ARG A 24 -9.87 -1.43 -10.55
N SER A 25 -9.93 -0.39 -11.37
CA SER A 25 -9.06 -0.22 -12.54
C SER A 25 -7.85 0.68 -12.27
N GLU A 26 -7.84 1.34 -11.11
CA GLU A 26 -6.77 2.26 -10.69
C GLU A 26 -6.47 2.12 -9.20
N ALA A 27 -5.25 2.49 -8.81
CA ALA A 27 -4.86 2.69 -7.43
C ALA A 27 -4.90 4.20 -7.12
N ARG A 28 -5.87 4.61 -6.31
CA ARG A 28 -5.92 5.96 -5.75
C ARG A 28 -5.19 6.02 -4.42
N VAL A 29 -4.37 7.05 -4.26
CA VAL A 29 -3.62 7.30 -3.03
C VAL A 29 -3.68 8.78 -2.67
N VAL A 30 -3.55 9.06 -1.37
CA VAL A 30 -3.26 10.41 -0.88
C VAL A 30 -1.78 10.45 -0.52
N VAL A 31 -1.06 11.37 -1.14
CA VAL A 31 0.38 11.60 -0.95
C VAL A 31 0.57 12.79 -0.02
N VAL A 32 1.50 12.66 0.91
CA VAL A 32 2.02 13.75 1.74
C VAL A 32 3.49 13.98 1.39
N GLU A 33 3.85 15.23 1.18
CA GLU A 33 5.24 15.67 1.10
C GLU A 33 5.52 16.67 2.23
N LEU A 34 6.58 16.42 2.98
CA LEU A 34 7.12 17.31 3.99
C LEU A 34 8.46 17.83 3.50
N GLU A 35 8.67 19.15 3.54
CA GLU A 35 9.97 19.73 3.19
C GLU A 35 10.47 20.63 4.32
N GLU A 36 11.70 20.38 4.77
CA GLU A 36 12.35 21.13 5.85
C GLU A 36 13.83 21.27 5.52
N GLU A 37 14.35 22.52 5.54
CA GLU A 37 15.77 22.80 5.26
C GLU A 37 16.23 22.30 3.88
N GLY A 38 15.32 22.31 2.89
CA GLY A 38 15.57 21.83 1.53
C GLY A 38 15.55 20.30 1.40
N ILE A 39 15.23 19.57 2.47
CA ILE A 39 15.13 18.11 2.49
C ILE A 39 13.66 17.72 2.46
N LYS A 40 13.30 16.86 1.50
CA LYS A 40 11.93 16.39 1.28
C LYS A 40 11.76 14.95 1.72
N GLY A 41 10.76 14.69 2.57
CA GLY A 41 10.26 13.36 2.92
C GLY A 41 8.85 13.13 2.38
N THR A 42 8.55 11.90 1.99
CA THR A 42 7.27 11.52 1.36
C THR A 42 6.62 10.34 2.07
N GLY A 43 5.30 10.36 2.14
CA GLY A 43 4.50 9.24 2.58
C GLY A 43 3.19 9.17 1.80
N GLU A 44 2.61 7.98 1.71
CA GLU A 44 1.36 7.76 0.99
C GLU A 44 0.41 6.90 1.81
N CYS A 45 -0.87 6.96 1.46
CA CYS A 45 -1.86 6.03 1.98
C CYS A 45 -2.96 5.75 0.95
N THR A 46 -3.63 4.61 1.10
CA THR A 46 -4.86 4.30 0.38
C THR A 46 -6.04 4.39 1.35
N PRO A 47 -6.91 5.40 1.23
CA PRO A 47 -8.16 5.47 2.00
C PRO A 47 -8.99 4.21 1.77
N TYR A 48 -9.49 3.60 2.86
CA TYR A 48 -10.21 2.34 2.76
C TYR A 48 -11.68 2.44 3.24
N PRO A 49 -12.67 2.37 2.33
CA PRO A 49 -14.09 2.50 2.69
C PRO A 49 -14.59 1.50 3.74
N ARG A 50 -13.94 0.32 3.83
CA ARG A 50 -14.25 -0.67 4.88
C ARG A 50 -14.06 -0.10 6.30
N TYR A 51 -13.15 0.85 6.47
CA TYR A 51 -12.88 1.53 7.73
C TYR A 51 -13.53 2.91 7.82
N GLY A 52 -14.46 3.23 6.91
CA GLY A 52 -15.15 4.52 6.88
C GLY A 52 -14.32 5.66 6.28
N GLU A 53 -13.22 5.34 5.60
CA GLU A 53 -12.34 6.33 5.00
C GLU A 53 -12.70 6.60 3.52
N SER A 54 -12.56 7.86 3.13
CA SER A 54 -12.56 8.37 1.75
C SER A 54 -11.38 9.32 1.53
N ASP A 55 -11.01 9.56 0.28
CA ASP A 55 -9.96 10.52 -0.11
C ASP A 55 -10.18 11.88 0.58
N ALA A 56 -11.38 12.42 0.46
CA ALA A 56 -11.77 13.68 1.10
C ALA A 56 -11.65 13.65 2.63
N SER A 57 -12.09 12.56 3.29
CA SER A 57 -11.99 12.47 4.76
C SER A 57 -10.55 12.39 5.25
N VAL A 58 -9.69 11.68 4.50
CA VAL A 58 -8.28 11.48 4.84
C VAL A 58 -7.51 12.77 4.61
N MET A 59 -7.74 13.45 3.48
CA MET A 59 -7.17 14.78 3.24
C MET A 59 -7.60 15.77 4.32
N ALA A 60 -8.89 15.82 4.68
CA ALA A 60 -9.37 16.71 5.74
C ALA A 60 -8.68 16.42 7.10
N GLN A 61 -8.48 15.14 7.43
CA GLN A 61 -7.79 14.75 8.66
C GLN A 61 -6.31 15.17 8.64
N ILE A 62 -5.62 15.01 7.50
CA ILE A 62 -4.24 15.48 7.34
C ILE A 62 -4.18 17.02 7.48
N MET A 63 -5.06 17.74 6.78
CA MET A 63 -5.11 19.20 6.81
C MET A 63 -5.37 19.74 8.23
N SER A 64 -6.09 19.01 9.08
CA SER A 64 -6.36 19.40 10.47
C SER A 64 -5.11 19.49 11.35
N VAL A 65 -4.00 18.84 10.96
CA VAL A 65 -2.73 18.82 11.71
C VAL A 65 -1.58 19.52 10.99
N VAL A 66 -1.82 20.13 9.82
CA VAL A 66 -0.81 20.90 9.07
C VAL A 66 -0.16 22.01 9.92
N PRO A 67 -0.91 22.85 10.67
CA PRO A 67 -0.29 23.90 11.48
C PRO A 67 0.69 23.37 12.53
N GLN A 68 0.46 22.17 13.06
CA GLN A 68 1.36 21.50 13.99
C GLN A 68 2.57 20.93 13.26
N LEU A 69 2.37 20.33 12.09
CA LEU A 69 3.45 19.82 11.23
C LEU A 69 4.42 20.93 10.81
N GLU A 70 3.90 22.09 10.40
CA GLU A 70 4.71 23.27 10.02
C GLU A 70 5.56 23.80 11.18
N LYS A 71 5.08 23.60 12.43
CA LYS A 71 5.77 23.91 13.68
C LYS A 71 6.70 22.79 14.18
N GLY A 72 6.87 21.72 13.42
CA GLY A 72 7.82 20.66 13.74
C GLY A 72 7.24 19.50 14.55
N LEU A 73 5.93 19.24 14.48
CA LEU A 73 5.30 18.06 15.08
C LEU A 73 6.14 16.80 14.84
N THR A 74 6.41 16.08 15.93
CA THR A 74 7.18 14.84 15.92
C THR A 74 6.29 13.63 15.64
N ARG A 75 6.94 12.52 15.31
CA ARG A 75 6.26 11.25 15.07
C ARG A 75 5.54 10.75 16.33
N GLU A 76 6.14 10.92 17.49
CA GLU A 76 5.58 10.50 18.78
C GLU A 76 4.35 11.31 19.16
N GLU A 77 4.35 12.61 18.85
CA GLU A 77 3.19 13.49 19.05
C GLU A 77 2.08 13.17 18.05
N LEU A 78 2.42 12.86 16.79
CA LEU A 78 1.45 12.43 15.77
C LEU A 78 0.59 11.26 16.27
N GLN A 79 1.21 10.26 16.92
CA GLN A 79 0.48 9.10 17.44
C GLN A 79 -0.59 9.46 18.49
N LYS A 80 -0.44 10.61 19.16
CA LYS A 80 -1.34 11.08 20.23
C LYS A 80 -2.49 11.94 19.69
N ILE A 81 -2.27 12.64 18.58
CA ILE A 81 -3.25 13.58 18.02
C ILE A 81 -4.12 12.97 16.93
N LEU A 82 -3.64 11.92 16.23
CA LEU A 82 -4.42 11.22 15.21
C LEU A 82 -4.70 9.76 15.61
N PRO A 83 -5.93 9.27 15.38
CA PRO A 83 -6.24 7.85 15.52
C PRO A 83 -5.49 7.03 14.46
N ALA A 84 -5.42 5.71 14.67
CA ALA A 84 -4.95 4.79 13.64
C ALA A 84 -5.83 4.91 12.37
N GLY A 85 -5.20 5.06 11.21
CA GLY A 85 -5.88 5.27 9.93
C GLY A 85 -4.92 5.72 8.84
N ALA A 86 -5.44 5.87 7.62
CA ALA A 86 -4.71 6.23 6.43
C ALA A 86 -3.97 7.58 6.57
N ALA A 87 -4.61 8.60 7.14
CA ALA A 87 -4.00 9.91 7.35
C ALA A 87 -2.75 9.82 8.25
N ARG A 88 -2.87 9.13 9.39
CA ARG A 88 -1.75 8.92 10.30
C ARG A 88 -0.64 8.11 9.64
N ASN A 89 -0.97 7.09 8.85
CA ASN A 89 0.02 6.31 8.09
C ASN A 89 0.83 7.20 7.13
N ALA A 90 0.16 7.98 6.27
CA ALA A 90 0.86 8.84 5.30
C ALA A 90 1.79 9.84 5.99
N LEU A 91 1.32 10.46 7.08
CA LEU A 91 2.12 11.40 7.88
C LEU A 91 3.29 10.72 8.59
N ASP A 92 3.08 9.56 9.22
CA ASP A 92 4.13 8.81 9.91
C ASP A 92 5.22 8.37 8.92
N CYS A 93 4.84 7.85 7.75
CA CYS A 93 5.76 7.52 6.67
C CYS A 93 6.55 8.74 6.18
N ALA A 94 5.90 9.88 5.97
CA ALA A 94 6.57 11.10 5.52
C ALA A 94 7.58 11.63 6.56
N LEU A 95 7.25 11.53 7.85
CA LEU A 95 8.15 11.90 8.94
C LEU A 95 9.36 10.95 9.04
N TRP A 96 9.15 9.64 8.86
CA TRP A 96 10.23 8.67 8.80
C TRP A 96 11.17 8.92 7.63
N ASP A 97 10.62 9.13 6.43
CA ASP A 97 11.40 9.39 5.22
C ASP A 97 12.18 10.71 5.36
N LEU A 98 11.55 11.76 5.90
CA LEU A 98 12.24 13.01 6.20
C LEU A 98 13.40 12.79 7.18
N ALA A 99 13.16 12.10 8.30
CA ALA A 99 14.19 11.86 9.32
C ALA A 99 15.39 11.07 8.79
N ALA A 100 15.15 10.03 7.98
CA ALA A 100 16.19 9.23 7.35
C ALA A 100 17.03 10.08 6.38
N ARG A 101 16.37 10.90 5.55
CA ARG A 101 17.05 11.79 4.60
C ARG A 101 17.84 12.91 5.26
N LYS A 102 17.34 13.50 6.36
CA LYS A 102 18.10 14.49 7.15
C LYS A 102 19.41 13.91 7.69
N GLN A 103 19.44 12.61 7.98
CA GLN A 103 20.62 11.90 8.44
C GLN A 103 21.43 11.25 7.31
N GLN A 104 21.01 11.40 6.05
CA GLN A 104 21.61 10.75 4.88
C GLN A 104 21.72 9.23 5.04
N GLN A 105 20.72 8.62 5.66
CA GLN A 105 20.64 7.20 5.94
C GLN A 105 19.45 6.56 5.23
N SER A 106 19.53 5.26 4.99
CA SER A 106 18.32 4.49 4.69
C SER A 106 17.44 4.40 5.94
N LEU A 107 16.14 4.18 5.78
CA LEU A 107 15.26 3.94 6.93
C LEU A 107 15.70 2.71 7.74
N ALA A 108 16.23 1.68 7.08
CA ALA A 108 16.75 0.47 7.71
C ALA A 108 17.95 0.78 8.62
N ASP A 109 18.89 1.59 8.14
CA ASP A 109 20.05 2.03 8.94
C ASP A 109 19.61 2.89 10.12
N LEU A 110 18.68 3.83 9.89
CA LEU A 110 18.16 4.73 10.91
C LEU A 110 17.54 3.96 12.09
N ILE A 111 16.83 2.86 11.82
CA ILE A 111 16.20 2.02 12.85
C ILE A 111 17.05 0.81 13.26
N GLY A 112 18.26 0.67 12.72
CA GLY A 112 19.21 -0.40 13.06
C GLY A 112 18.75 -1.80 12.66
N ILE A 113 18.05 -1.95 11.53
CA ILE A 113 17.56 -3.24 11.03
C ILE A 113 18.31 -3.66 9.77
N THR A 114 18.80 -4.89 9.75
CA THR A 114 19.30 -5.53 8.52
C THR A 114 18.15 -6.13 7.74
N LEU A 115 17.92 -5.64 6.52
CA LEU A 115 16.94 -6.22 5.61
C LEU A 115 17.49 -7.50 4.97
N PRO A 116 16.63 -8.50 4.70
CA PRO A 116 17.05 -9.65 3.91
C PRO A 116 17.35 -9.24 2.47
N GLU A 117 18.34 -9.89 1.84
CA GLU A 117 18.68 -9.65 0.42
C GLU A 117 17.49 -9.92 -0.51
N THR A 118 16.64 -10.87 -0.16
CA THR A 118 15.45 -11.23 -0.93
C THR A 118 14.25 -11.49 -0.03
N VAL A 119 13.07 -11.05 -0.47
CA VAL A 119 11.79 -11.33 0.18
C VAL A 119 10.88 -12.04 -0.83
N THR A 120 10.39 -13.22 -0.47
CA THR A 120 9.38 -13.91 -1.29
C THR A 120 8.02 -13.26 -1.06
N THR A 121 7.43 -12.69 -2.12
CA THR A 121 6.09 -12.08 -2.08
C THR A 121 5.05 -12.94 -2.78
N ALA A 122 3.80 -12.79 -2.35
CA ALA A 122 2.67 -13.47 -2.97
C ALA A 122 2.20 -12.73 -4.22
N GLN A 123 2.12 -13.43 -5.35
CA GLN A 123 1.46 -12.92 -6.55
C GLN A 123 -0.04 -13.17 -6.48
N THR A 124 -0.84 -12.14 -6.75
CA THR A 124 -2.30 -12.23 -6.54
C THR A 124 -3.00 -12.67 -7.81
N ILE A 125 -3.81 -13.72 -7.71
CA ILE A 125 -4.79 -14.12 -8.73
C ILE A 125 -6.12 -13.48 -8.36
N VAL A 126 -6.61 -12.59 -9.22
CA VAL A 126 -7.88 -11.89 -9.05
C VAL A 126 -9.05 -12.81 -9.41
N ILE A 127 -10.26 -12.45 -8.97
CA ILE A 127 -11.46 -13.22 -9.26
C ILE A 127 -11.75 -13.19 -10.77
N GLY A 128 -11.97 -14.35 -11.36
CA GLY A 128 -12.38 -14.54 -12.75
C GLY A 128 -13.14 -15.85 -12.94
N THR A 129 -13.31 -16.30 -14.18
CA THR A 129 -13.75 -17.67 -14.46
C THR A 129 -12.68 -18.69 -14.03
N PRO A 130 -13.03 -19.98 -13.82
CA PRO A 130 -12.04 -21.01 -13.52
C PRO A 130 -10.85 -21.03 -14.49
N ASP A 131 -11.12 -20.94 -15.80
CA ASP A 131 -10.09 -20.94 -16.85
C ASP A 131 -9.20 -19.68 -16.80
N GLN A 132 -9.80 -18.50 -16.60
CA GLN A 132 -9.04 -17.24 -16.46
C GLN A 132 -8.09 -17.30 -15.26
N MET A 133 -8.57 -17.81 -14.13
CA MET A 133 -7.76 -17.92 -12.91
C MET A 133 -6.67 -18.98 -13.04
N ALA A 134 -6.94 -20.11 -13.71
CA ALA A 134 -5.96 -21.14 -14.02
C ALA A 134 -4.85 -20.62 -14.95
N ASN A 135 -5.23 -19.89 -16.01
CA ASN A 135 -4.28 -19.25 -16.91
C ASN A 135 -3.42 -18.22 -16.19
N SER A 136 -4.02 -17.37 -15.36
CA SER A 136 -3.28 -16.39 -14.54
C SER A 136 -2.28 -17.08 -13.60
N ALA A 137 -2.71 -18.16 -12.94
CA ALA A 137 -1.83 -18.96 -12.07
C ALA A 137 -0.64 -19.54 -12.84
N SER A 138 -0.89 -20.12 -14.01
CA SER A 138 0.15 -20.70 -14.88
C SER A 138 1.15 -19.64 -15.32
N THR A 139 0.68 -18.48 -15.81
CA THR A 139 1.54 -17.36 -16.22
C THR A 139 2.43 -16.88 -15.08
N LEU A 140 1.86 -16.67 -13.89
CA LEU A 140 2.63 -16.22 -12.72
C LEU A 140 3.66 -17.27 -12.28
N TRP A 141 3.28 -18.55 -12.31
CA TRP A 141 4.18 -19.66 -11.98
C TRP A 141 5.36 -19.75 -12.96
N GLN A 142 5.10 -19.65 -14.25
CA GLN A 142 6.14 -19.64 -15.30
C GLN A 142 7.07 -18.43 -15.16
N ALA A 143 6.55 -17.29 -14.71
CA ALA A 143 7.35 -16.11 -14.38
C ALA A 143 8.14 -16.23 -13.05
N GLY A 144 8.08 -17.38 -12.38
CA GLY A 144 8.88 -17.67 -11.18
C GLY A 144 8.18 -17.35 -9.85
N ALA A 145 6.87 -17.06 -9.85
CA ALA A 145 6.13 -16.85 -8.61
C ALA A 145 6.17 -18.10 -7.72
N LYS A 146 6.66 -17.94 -6.49
CA LYS A 146 6.74 -19.03 -5.50
C LYS A 146 5.50 -19.15 -4.62
N LEU A 147 4.75 -18.06 -4.49
CA LEU A 147 3.56 -17.97 -3.63
C LEU A 147 2.43 -17.30 -4.41
N LEU A 148 1.30 -17.99 -4.52
CA LEU A 148 0.10 -17.49 -5.19
C LEU A 148 -0.99 -17.19 -4.16
N LYS A 149 -1.52 -15.97 -4.17
CA LYS A 149 -2.64 -15.53 -3.34
C LYS A 149 -3.91 -15.52 -4.19
N VAL A 150 -4.80 -16.47 -3.94
CA VAL A 150 -6.05 -16.60 -4.69
C VAL A 150 -7.13 -15.73 -4.04
N LYS A 151 -7.75 -14.85 -4.82
CA LYS A 151 -8.98 -14.15 -4.43
C LYS A 151 -10.19 -14.97 -4.86
N LEU A 152 -11.14 -15.14 -3.94
CA LEU A 152 -12.39 -15.87 -4.15
C LEU A 152 -13.56 -15.04 -3.64
N ASP A 153 -14.75 -15.35 -4.14
CA ASP A 153 -16.05 -14.93 -3.64
C ASP A 153 -16.88 -16.18 -3.24
N ASN A 154 -18.20 -16.06 -3.16
CA ASN A 154 -19.12 -17.14 -2.82
C ASN A 154 -19.60 -17.99 -4.02
N HIS A 155 -18.99 -17.84 -5.20
CA HIS A 155 -19.32 -18.57 -6.41
C HIS A 155 -18.13 -19.42 -6.90
N LEU A 156 -18.43 -20.60 -7.47
CA LEU A 156 -17.46 -21.47 -8.16
C LEU A 156 -16.17 -21.73 -7.37
N ILE A 157 -16.25 -21.78 -6.03
CA ILE A 157 -15.08 -21.86 -5.15
C ILE A 157 -14.25 -23.10 -5.49
N SER A 158 -14.90 -24.25 -5.50
CA SER A 158 -14.25 -25.54 -5.75
C SER A 158 -13.69 -25.61 -7.17
N GLU A 159 -14.48 -25.19 -8.15
CA GLU A 159 -14.14 -25.20 -9.57
C GLU A 159 -12.91 -24.33 -9.86
N ARG A 160 -12.87 -23.12 -9.31
CA ARG A 160 -11.71 -22.22 -9.43
C ARG A 160 -10.47 -22.81 -8.77
N MET A 161 -10.61 -23.36 -7.55
CA MET A 161 -9.48 -23.93 -6.83
C MET A 161 -8.93 -25.19 -7.51
N VAL A 162 -9.80 -26.06 -8.03
CA VAL A 162 -9.42 -27.24 -8.82
C VAL A 162 -8.71 -26.80 -10.10
N ALA A 163 -9.26 -25.86 -10.86
CA ALA A 163 -8.64 -25.37 -12.09
C ALA A 163 -7.24 -24.79 -11.85
N ILE A 164 -7.08 -23.94 -10.82
CA ILE A 164 -5.78 -23.38 -10.42
C ILE A 164 -4.80 -24.49 -10.02
N ARG A 165 -5.23 -25.46 -9.21
CA ARG A 165 -4.36 -26.56 -8.77
C ARG A 165 -3.95 -27.46 -9.93
N THR A 166 -4.84 -27.73 -10.87
CA THR A 166 -4.52 -28.51 -12.08
C THR A 166 -3.49 -27.80 -12.95
N ALA A 167 -3.61 -26.48 -13.13
CA ALA A 167 -2.65 -25.68 -13.90
C ALA A 167 -1.29 -25.52 -13.20
N VAL A 168 -1.27 -25.50 -11.86
CA VAL A 168 -0.06 -25.38 -11.04
C VAL A 168 -0.02 -26.50 -9.98
N PRO A 169 0.34 -27.74 -10.38
CA PRO A 169 0.20 -28.92 -9.54
C PRO A 169 1.30 -29.05 -8.48
N MET A 170 2.50 -28.50 -8.74
CA MET A 170 3.63 -28.63 -7.83
C MET A 170 3.60 -27.56 -6.73
N ARG A 171 3.89 -27.97 -5.49
CA ARG A 171 4.45 -27.08 -4.47
C ARG A 171 5.96 -27.09 -4.68
N ARG A 172 6.57 -25.92 -4.83
CA ARG A 172 8.03 -25.80 -4.66
C ARG A 172 8.33 -25.67 -3.17
#